data_AF-A0A3P3WB50-F1
#
_entry.id   AF-A0A3P3WB50-F1
#
_cell.length_a   1.000
_cell.length_b   1.000
_cell.length_c   1.000
_cell.angle_alpha   90.00
_cell.angle_beta   90.00
_cell.angle_gamma   90.00
#
_symmetry.space_group_name_H-M   'P 1'
#
loop_
_entity.id
_entity.type
_entity.pdbx_description
1 polymer ?
#
loop_
_entity_poly.entity_id
_entity_poly.type
_entity_poly.pdbx_seq_one_letter_code
_entity_poly.pdbx_strand_id
1 'polypeptide(L)'
;MKNLYKLLPLILFFFVFSANAQFLHLRAGQESKDPVTIIFEDGSEKNGFIKNNEPKNKVLRAISFNSNTSAFSNPELSIDYILFKASEDAVDYSNIDVTTIKHVIFSRNNSLVYDRFVLYDINEKTLEIDYSNPKQIFFQANNLNGFKRYIIFTRMTERGKTVMYTPYYYIKSPTKNELVALNPWSLISYNRVINYFKFLGSDCKPFLDYLVRSEDRNSDEFKEFKKIRKEYRRSFDKEIKKTFKENKKKKIDNEYIYQEKSTRDFEFLFDYMYQKYLDFNCKS
;
A
#
# COMPACT_ATOMS: atom_id res chain seq x y z
N MET A 1 2.22 -20.44 33.69
CA MET A 1 2.27 -19.39 32.64
C MET A 1 3.71 -19.11 32.20
N LYS A 2 4.49 -20.13 31.77
CA LYS A 2 5.93 -19.96 31.41
C LYS A 2 6.31 -20.18 29.95
N ASN A 3 5.34 -20.57 29.11
CA ASN A 3 5.60 -20.92 27.70
C ASN A 3 4.82 -20.06 26.68
N LEU A 4 3.92 -19.17 27.11
CA LEU A 4 3.11 -18.36 26.18
C LEU A 4 3.96 -17.34 25.40
N TYR A 5 4.96 -16.74 26.05
CA TYR A 5 5.88 -15.77 25.44
C TYR A 5 6.92 -16.40 24.52
N LYS A 6 7.14 -17.72 24.58
CA LYS A 6 7.95 -18.45 23.58
C LYS A 6 7.13 -18.78 22.32
N LEU A 7 5.81 -18.91 22.46
CA LEU A 7 4.87 -19.13 21.35
C LEU A 7 4.44 -17.84 20.64
N LEU A 8 4.41 -16.71 21.35
CA LEU A 8 4.06 -15.39 20.78
C LEU A 8 4.93 -14.98 19.57
N PRO A 9 6.27 -15.07 19.60
CA PRO A 9 7.10 -14.76 18.44
C PRO A 9 6.91 -15.79 17.31
N LEU A 10 6.60 -17.05 17.63
CA LEU A 10 6.36 -18.10 16.62
C LEU A 10 5.03 -17.88 15.88
N ILE A 11 3.99 -17.48 16.61
CA ILE A 11 2.67 -17.14 16.05
C ILE A 11 2.78 -15.85 15.22
N LEU A 12 3.50 -14.83 15.72
CA LEU A 12 3.84 -13.64 14.93
C LEU A 12 4.66 -14.01 13.68
N PHE A 13 5.53 -15.03 13.76
CA PHE A 13 6.30 -15.52 12.61
C PHE A 13 5.39 -16.10 11.51
N PHE A 14 4.40 -16.92 11.87
CA PHE A 14 3.53 -17.59 10.88
C PHE A 14 2.55 -16.64 10.16
N PHE A 15 2.16 -15.52 10.77
CA PHE A 15 1.24 -14.56 10.14
C PHE A 15 1.90 -13.57 9.16
N VAL A 16 3.24 -13.51 9.09
CA VAL A 16 3.96 -12.47 8.32
C VAL A 16 4.37 -12.93 6.91
N PHE A 17 4.11 -14.18 6.55
CA PHE A 17 4.60 -14.75 5.29
C PHE A 17 3.86 -14.27 4.02
N SER A 18 2.62 -13.80 4.12
CA SER A 18 1.86 -13.30 2.96
C SER A 18 2.13 -11.83 2.60
N ALA A 19 2.61 -11.01 3.55
CA ALA A 19 2.56 -9.55 3.47
C ALA A 19 3.59 -8.87 2.54
N ASN A 20 4.30 -9.62 1.70
CA ASN A 20 5.46 -9.11 0.95
C ASN A 20 5.68 -9.86 -0.39
N ALA A 21 4.67 -10.58 -0.88
CA ALA A 21 4.76 -11.32 -2.13
C ALA A 21 4.78 -10.36 -3.33
N GLN A 22 5.57 -10.68 -4.35
CA GLN A 22 5.60 -9.94 -5.62
C GLN A 22 4.21 -9.83 -6.23
N PHE A 23 3.47 -10.94 -6.27
CA PHE A 23 2.04 -10.99 -6.56
C PHE A 23 1.32 -11.46 -5.30
N LEU A 24 0.59 -10.55 -4.68
CA LEU A 24 0.02 -10.69 -3.34
C LEU A 24 -0.96 -11.84 -3.16
N HIS A 25 -1.63 -12.22 -4.23
CA HIS A 25 -2.57 -13.32 -4.24
C HIS A 25 -1.88 -14.70 -4.31
N LEU A 26 -0.57 -14.73 -4.56
CA LEU A 26 0.27 -15.93 -4.56
C LEU A 26 1.14 -15.96 -3.30
N ARG A 27 1.37 -17.14 -2.74
CA ARG A 27 2.36 -17.35 -1.67
C ARG A 27 3.78 -17.32 -2.24
N ALA A 28 4.80 -17.21 -1.38
CA ALA A 28 6.20 -17.40 -1.80
C ALA A 28 6.36 -18.77 -2.48
N GLY A 29 7.06 -18.80 -3.62
CA GLY A 29 7.27 -20.03 -4.39
C GLY A 29 6.00 -20.61 -5.01
N GLN A 30 4.85 -19.93 -4.94
CA GLN A 30 3.61 -20.42 -5.53
C GLN A 30 3.50 -20.00 -6.99
N GLU A 31 3.17 -20.97 -7.86
CA GLU A 31 2.82 -20.78 -9.26
C GLU A 31 1.36 -20.28 -9.40
N SER A 32 1.11 -19.43 -10.38
CA SER A 32 -0.24 -19.03 -10.79
C SER A 32 -1.00 -20.26 -11.27
N LYS A 33 -2.22 -20.45 -10.78
CA LYS A 33 -3.06 -21.58 -11.22
C LYS A 33 -3.56 -21.42 -12.65
N ASP A 34 -3.68 -20.19 -13.09
CA ASP A 34 -4.20 -19.82 -14.40
C ASP A 34 -3.10 -19.09 -15.19
N PRO A 35 -3.19 -19.07 -16.53
CA PRO A 35 -2.30 -18.28 -17.36
C PRO A 35 -2.36 -16.80 -17.02
N VAL A 36 -1.25 -16.12 -17.32
CA VAL A 36 -1.05 -14.69 -17.15
C VAL A 36 -0.50 -14.11 -18.44
N THR A 37 -0.80 -12.84 -18.66
CA THR A 37 -0.26 -12.04 -19.75
C THR A 37 0.72 -11.02 -19.17
N ILE A 38 1.97 -11.07 -19.60
CA ILE A 38 2.99 -10.06 -19.31
C ILE A 38 2.99 -9.08 -20.48
N ILE A 39 2.82 -7.80 -20.18
CA ILE A 39 2.91 -6.72 -21.17
C ILE A 39 4.23 -5.99 -20.91
N PHE A 40 5.06 -5.89 -21.94
CA PHE A 40 6.37 -5.24 -21.89
C PHE A 40 6.26 -3.74 -22.16
N GLU A 41 7.31 -2.99 -21.82
CA GLU A 41 7.39 -1.54 -22.08
C GLU A 41 7.31 -1.20 -23.57
N ASP A 42 7.81 -2.09 -24.44
CA ASP A 42 7.71 -1.96 -25.90
C ASP A 42 6.31 -2.32 -26.47
N GLY A 43 5.38 -2.72 -25.61
CA GLY A 43 4.02 -3.12 -25.98
C GLY A 43 3.88 -4.56 -26.46
N SER A 44 4.98 -5.33 -26.51
CA SER A 44 4.91 -6.77 -26.77
C SER A 44 4.30 -7.53 -25.60
N GLU A 45 3.84 -8.75 -25.85
CA GLU A 45 3.16 -9.57 -24.84
C GLU A 45 3.73 -11.00 -24.76
N LYS A 46 3.74 -11.58 -23.56
CA LYS A 46 3.99 -13.01 -23.34
C LYS A 46 2.89 -13.62 -22.48
N ASN A 47 2.37 -14.75 -22.94
CA ASN A 47 1.38 -15.54 -22.20
C ASN A 47 2.03 -16.80 -21.62
N GLY A 48 1.72 -17.13 -20.38
CA GLY A 48 2.26 -18.31 -19.70
C GLY A 48 1.89 -18.33 -18.23
N PHE A 49 2.78 -18.83 -17.39
CA PHE A 49 2.56 -18.98 -15.95
C PHE A 49 3.69 -18.30 -15.19
N ILE A 50 3.34 -17.68 -14.06
CA ILE A 50 4.29 -16.97 -13.20
C ILE A 50 4.34 -17.63 -11.84
N LYS A 51 5.54 -17.66 -11.25
CA LYS A 51 5.77 -18.09 -9.88
C LYS A 51 6.32 -16.93 -9.08
N ASN A 52 5.80 -16.74 -7.87
CA ASN A 52 6.41 -15.81 -6.94
C ASN A 52 7.81 -16.28 -6.56
N ASN A 53 8.78 -15.36 -6.56
CA ASN A 53 10.13 -15.64 -6.09
C ASN A 53 10.11 -16.08 -4.61
N GLU A 54 11.07 -16.93 -4.25
CA GLU A 54 11.38 -17.17 -2.83
C GLU A 54 11.98 -15.88 -2.22
N PRO A 55 11.59 -15.50 -1.00
CA PRO A 55 12.18 -14.35 -0.33
C PRO A 55 13.66 -14.61 -0.02
N LYS A 56 14.52 -13.63 -0.34
CA LYS A 56 15.98 -13.70 -0.09
C LYS A 56 16.28 -13.76 1.42
N ASN A 57 15.51 -13.08 2.30
CA ASN A 57 15.70 -13.09 3.76
C ASN A 57 14.36 -12.98 4.54
N LYS A 58 13.79 -14.16 4.86
CA LYS A 58 12.53 -14.32 5.62
C LYS A 58 12.49 -13.56 6.97
N VAL A 59 13.65 -13.39 7.62
CA VAL A 59 13.75 -12.73 8.93
C VAL A 59 13.72 -11.21 8.79
N LEU A 60 14.52 -10.64 7.87
CA LEU A 60 14.50 -9.21 7.59
C LEU A 60 13.13 -8.74 7.10
N ARG A 61 12.42 -9.59 6.35
CA ARG A 61 11.04 -9.35 5.91
C ARG A 61 10.01 -9.30 7.03
N ALA A 62 10.21 -10.08 8.09
CA ALA A 62 9.36 -10.03 9.27
C ALA A 62 9.70 -8.83 10.16
N ILE A 63 10.97 -8.43 10.16
CA ILE A 63 11.47 -7.28 10.90
C ILE A 63 11.04 -5.97 10.20
N SER A 64 11.10 -5.87 8.87
CA SER A 64 10.75 -4.65 8.12
C SER A 64 9.31 -4.17 8.36
N PHE A 65 8.39 -5.10 8.62
CA PHE A 65 7.02 -4.79 9.01
C PHE A 65 6.91 -4.05 10.36
N ASN A 66 7.83 -4.32 11.29
CA ASN A 66 7.79 -3.80 12.68
C ASN A 66 8.86 -2.74 12.98
N SER A 67 10.00 -2.76 12.29
CA SER A 67 11.19 -1.97 12.67
C SER A 67 11.39 -0.72 11.82
N ASN A 68 10.77 -0.61 10.64
CA ASN A 68 10.96 0.55 9.78
C ASN A 68 10.02 1.71 10.12
N THR A 69 10.02 2.11 11.39
CA THR A 69 9.40 3.35 11.84
C THR A 69 10.13 4.61 11.34
N SER A 70 11.31 4.44 10.75
CA SER A 70 12.26 5.48 10.32
C SER A 70 12.80 5.31 8.90
N ALA A 71 12.28 4.35 8.11
CA ALA A 71 12.70 4.21 6.73
C ALA A 71 11.53 3.92 5.80
N PHE A 72 11.46 4.73 4.74
CA PHE A 72 10.65 4.53 3.55
C PHE A 72 11.12 3.36 2.67
N SER A 73 11.83 2.37 3.22
CA SER A 73 12.36 1.24 2.46
C SER A 73 11.76 -0.08 2.94
N ASN A 74 11.34 -0.93 2.02
CA ASN A 74 11.09 -2.34 2.32
C ASN A 74 11.94 -3.17 1.34
N PRO A 75 13.16 -3.55 1.74
CA PRO A 75 14.17 -4.11 0.82
C PRO A 75 13.74 -5.40 0.12
N GLU A 76 12.66 -6.07 0.56
CA GLU A 76 12.18 -7.32 -0.03
C GLU A 76 10.93 -7.22 -0.90
N LEU A 77 10.38 -6.01 -1.10
CA LEU A 77 9.36 -5.77 -2.13
C LEU A 77 9.99 -5.39 -3.47
N SER A 78 11.25 -4.92 -3.44
CA SER A 78 12.02 -4.73 -4.66
C SER A 78 12.28 -6.08 -5.30
N ILE A 79 12.02 -6.17 -6.59
CA ILE A 79 12.19 -7.39 -7.36
C ILE A 79 13.14 -7.07 -8.51
N ASP A 80 14.02 -8.02 -8.84
CA ASP A 80 14.92 -7.89 -9.98
C ASP A 80 14.35 -8.63 -11.21
N TYR A 81 13.56 -9.68 -11.00
CA TYR A 81 13.00 -10.53 -12.05
C TYR A 81 11.69 -11.22 -11.64
N ILE A 82 10.88 -11.66 -12.61
CA ILE A 82 9.79 -12.64 -12.41
C ILE A 82 10.26 -14.03 -12.86
N LEU A 83 9.79 -15.08 -12.18
CA LEU A 83 9.91 -16.46 -12.68
C LEU A 83 8.74 -16.75 -13.62
N PHE A 84 9.04 -17.03 -14.89
CA PHE A 84 8.06 -17.29 -15.94
C PHE A 84 8.31 -18.60 -16.69
N LYS A 85 7.24 -19.32 -17.03
CA LYS A 85 7.25 -20.43 -17.98
C LYS A 85 6.16 -20.27 -19.03
N ALA A 86 6.40 -20.73 -20.25
CA ALA A 86 5.51 -20.48 -21.39
C ALA A 86 4.23 -21.36 -21.40
N SER A 87 4.26 -22.54 -20.78
CA SER A 87 3.14 -23.47 -20.71
C SER A 87 3.10 -24.19 -19.37
N GLU A 88 1.98 -24.84 -19.06
CA GLU A 88 1.83 -25.59 -17.80
C GLU A 88 2.81 -26.77 -17.73
N ASP A 89 3.00 -27.44 -18.87
CA ASP A 89 3.89 -28.60 -19.04
C ASP A 89 5.39 -28.26 -19.04
N ALA A 90 5.74 -26.97 -19.14
CA ALA A 90 7.13 -26.55 -19.08
C ALA A 90 7.70 -26.77 -17.66
N VAL A 91 8.82 -27.48 -17.59
CA VAL A 91 9.46 -27.83 -16.32
C VAL A 91 10.27 -26.65 -15.76
N ASP A 92 10.95 -25.92 -16.65
CA ASP A 92 11.89 -24.88 -16.25
C ASP A 92 11.28 -23.49 -16.28
N TYR A 93 11.67 -22.71 -15.27
CA TYR A 93 11.37 -21.29 -15.17
C TYR A 93 12.50 -20.46 -15.73
N SER A 94 12.15 -19.47 -16.54
CA SER A 94 13.04 -18.41 -17.00
C SER A 94 12.87 -17.17 -16.14
N ASN A 95 13.98 -16.46 -15.90
CA ASN A 95 13.93 -15.14 -15.29
C ASN A 95 13.61 -14.11 -16.38
N ILE A 96 12.58 -13.30 -16.17
CA ILE A 96 12.31 -12.11 -16.99
C ILE A 96 12.66 -10.89 -16.14
N ASP A 97 13.59 -10.07 -16.63
CA ASP A 97 13.99 -8.82 -16.01
C ASP A 97 12.79 -7.90 -15.84
N VAL A 98 12.55 -7.46 -14.61
CA VAL A 98 11.40 -6.63 -14.28
C VAL A 98 11.43 -5.28 -14.99
N THR A 99 12.61 -4.72 -15.29
CA THR A 99 12.74 -3.39 -15.91
C THR A 99 12.14 -3.33 -17.32
N THR A 100 11.98 -4.49 -17.95
CA THR A 100 11.37 -4.63 -19.28
C THR A 100 9.84 -4.71 -19.23
N ILE A 101 9.26 -4.97 -18.06
CA ILE A 101 7.84 -5.27 -17.89
C ILE A 101 7.07 -3.99 -17.55
N LYS A 102 5.95 -3.76 -18.22
CA LYS A 102 5.03 -2.67 -17.90
C LYS A 102 3.98 -3.09 -16.87
N HIS A 103 3.26 -4.18 -17.13
CA HIS A 103 2.32 -4.78 -16.18
C HIS A 103 2.06 -6.27 -16.45
N VAL A 104 1.48 -6.95 -15.46
CA VAL A 104 1.11 -8.37 -15.52
C VAL A 104 -0.39 -8.50 -15.25
N ILE A 105 -1.09 -9.23 -16.12
CA ILE A 105 -2.53 -9.46 -16.06
C ILE A 105 -2.81 -10.93 -15.78
N PHE A 106 -3.59 -11.24 -14.74
CA PHE A 106 -3.97 -12.61 -14.39
C PHE A 106 -5.36 -12.96 -14.97
N SER A 107 -5.41 -13.85 -15.96
CA SER A 107 -6.50 -13.95 -16.96
C SER A 107 -7.85 -14.43 -16.43
N ARG A 108 -7.91 -15.15 -15.30
CA ARG A 108 -9.19 -15.67 -14.77
C ARG A 108 -10.00 -14.66 -13.97
N ASN A 109 -9.36 -13.55 -13.61
CA ASN A 109 -9.96 -12.45 -12.88
C ASN A 109 -9.52 -11.16 -13.59
N ASN A 110 -10.29 -10.66 -14.57
CA ASN A 110 -10.10 -9.33 -15.20
C ASN A 110 -9.97 -8.13 -14.20
N SER A 111 -9.87 -8.41 -12.89
CA SER A 111 -9.66 -7.53 -11.76
C SER A 111 -8.23 -7.55 -11.20
N LEU A 112 -7.34 -8.47 -11.59
CA LEU A 112 -5.96 -8.57 -11.05
C LEU A 112 -4.92 -8.13 -12.09
N VAL A 113 -4.75 -6.81 -12.21
CA VAL A 113 -3.66 -6.19 -12.97
C VAL A 113 -2.61 -5.68 -11.99
N TYR A 114 -1.36 -6.10 -12.19
CA TYR A 114 -0.20 -5.64 -11.42
C TYR A 114 0.66 -4.76 -12.31
N ASP A 115 0.62 -3.46 -12.07
CA ASP A 115 1.50 -2.50 -12.72
C ASP A 115 2.90 -2.54 -12.10
N ARG A 116 3.93 -2.43 -12.93
CA ARG A 116 5.29 -2.20 -12.45
C ARG A 116 5.45 -0.74 -12.06
N PHE A 117 6.13 -0.50 -10.93
CA PHE A 117 6.52 0.82 -10.50
C PHE A 117 7.99 0.93 -10.14
N VAL A 118 8.52 2.13 -10.33
CA VAL A 118 9.83 2.55 -9.85
C VAL A 118 9.64 3.31 -8.54
N LEU A 119 10.35 2.90 -7.51
CA LEU A 119 10.42 3.58 -6.22
C LEU A 119 11.79 4.18 -6.00
N TYR A 120 11.79 5.31 -5.30
CA TYR A 120 12.97 5.97 -4.81
C TYR A 120 12.90 6.10 -3.29
N ASP A 121 14.04 5.94 -2.63
CA ASP A 121 14.13 6.18 -1.19
C ASP A 121 14.17 7.69 -0.93
N ILE A 122 13.59 8.12 0.20
CA ILE A 122 13.62 9.52 0.64
C ILE A 122 14.31 9.60 2.00
N ASN A 123 15.20 10.59 2.14
CA ASN A 123 15.76 10.94 3.42
C ASN A 123 14.72 11.74 4.24
N GLU A 124 14.22 11.18 5.33
CA GLU A 124 13.14 11.83 6.11
C GLU A 124 13.55 13.17 6.75
N LYS A 125 14.86 13.39 6.96
CA LYS A 125 15.37 14.61 7.61
C LYS A 125 15.57 15.75 6.62
N THR A 126 16.12 15.43 5.45
CA THR A 126 16.42 16.43 4.41
C THR A 126 15.31 16.54 3.36
N LEU A 127 14.42 15.55 3.30
CA LEU A 127 13.41 15.35 2.25
C LEU A 127 14.00 15.18 0.85
N GLU A 128 15.29 14.88 0.75
CA GLU A 128 15.98 14.58 -0.52
C GLU A 128 15.66 13.16 -0.98
N ILE A 129 15.55 12.99 -2.30
CA ILE A 129 15.24 11.72 -2.96
C ILE A 129 16.54 11.10 -3.48
N ASP A 130 16.78 9.82 -3.16
CA ASP A 130 17.88 9.06 -3.74
C ASP A 130 17.47 8.47 -5.10
N TYR A 131 17.84 9.18 -6.17
CA TYR A 131 17.63 8.74 -7.55
C TYR A 131 18.64 7.69 -8.02
N SER A 132 19.71 7.43 -7.28
CA SER A 132 20.80 6.54 -7.71
C SER A 132 20.47 5.06 -7.54
N ASN A 133 19.51 4.72 -6.68
CA ASN A 133 19.14 3.35 -6.35
C ASN A 133 17.63 3.08 -6.52
N PRO A 134 17.09 3.14 -7.75
CA PRO A 134 15.67 2.86 -8.00
C PRO A 134 15.32 1.41 -7.70
N LYS A 135 14.18 1.19 -7.05
CA LYS A 135 13.64 -0.14 -6.74
C LYS A 135 12.43 -0.44 -7.60
N GLN A 136 12.30 -1.68 -8.04
CA GLN A 136 11.22 -2.10 -8.94
C GLN A 136 10.23 -2.97 -8.20
N ILE A 137 8.94 -2.66 -8.34
CA ILE A 137 7.89 -3.34 -7.59
C ILE A 137 6.67 -3.61 -8.47
N PHE A 138 5.85 -4.60 -8.11
CA PHE A 138 4.55 -4.84 -8.74
C PHE A 138 3.41 -4.54 -7.78
N PHE A 139 2.45 -3.74 -8.22
CA PHE A 139 1.30 -3.33 -7.42
C PHE A 139 0.01 -3.41 -8.18
N GLN A 140 -1.03 -3.85 -7.48
CA GLN A 140 -2.38 -3.69 -7.97
C GLN A 140 -2.84 -2.25 -7.72
N ALA A 141 -3.25 -1.55 -8.78
CA ALA A 141 -3.86 -0.24 -8.64
C ALA A 141 -5.18 -0.37 -7.88
N ASN A 142 -5.35 0.42 -6.82
CA ASN A 142 -6.67 0.65 -6.23
C ASN A 142 -7.19 1.96 -6.81
N ASN A 143 -8.33 1.90 -7.51
CA ASN A 143 -9.04 3.07 -8.00
C ASN A 143 -9.73 3.79 -6.83
N LEU A 144 -8.94 4.41 -5.97
CA LEU A 144 -9.43 5.31 -4.94
C LEU A 144 -9.43 6.73 -5.48
N ASN A 145 -10.41 7.53 -5.05
CA ASN A 145 -10.44 8.96 -5.38
C ASN A 145 -9.19 9.66 -4.82
N GLY A 146 -8.76 10.72 -5.51
CA GLY A 146 -7.66 11.57 -5.06
C GLY A 146 -6.28 11.22 -5.60
N PHE A 147 -5.24 11.50 -4.81
CA PHE A 147 -3.86 11.12 -5.14
C PHE A 147 -3.81 9.61 -5.43
N LYS A 148 -3.21 9.22 -6.58
CA LYS A 148 -3.11 7.79 -6.96
C LYS A 148 -2.39 7.02 -5.86
N ARG A 149 -3.09 6.06 -5.28
CA ARG A 149 -2.64 5.25 -4.15
C ARG A 149 -2.54 3.79 -4.58
N TYR A 150 -1.45 3.16 -4.20
CA TYR A 150 -1.24 1.74 -4.31
C TYR A 150 -1.24 1.22 -2.89
N ILE A 151 -2.27 0.44 -2.58
CA ILE A 151 -2.42 -0.18 -1.27
C ILE A 151 -2.35 -1.66 -1.52
N ILE A 152 -1.46 -2.33 -0.80
CA ILE A 152 -1.51 -3.78 -0.72
C ILE A 152 -2.67 -4.09 0.23
N PHE A 153 -3.81 -4.52 -0.30
CA PHE A 153 -4.83 -5.17 0.52
C PHE A 153 -4.81 -6.64 0.20
N THR A 154 -4.35 -7.48 1.12
CA THR A 154 -4.71 -8.90 1.06
C THR A 154 -5.98 -9.08 1.87
N ARG A 155 -7.11 -9.12 1.17
CA ARG A 155 -8.37 -9.63 1.71
C ARG A 155 -8.32 -11.15 1.62
N MET A 156 -7.84 -11.81 2.67
CA MET A 156 -7.90 -13.28 2.73
C MET A 156 -9.12 -13.71 3.55
N THR A 157 -9.91 -14.61 2.97
CA THR A 157 -10.95 -15.33 3.70
C THR A 157 -10.34 -16.60 4.27
N GLU A 158 -9.80 -16.56 5.49
CA GLU A 158 -9.37 -17.76 6.19
C GLU A 158 -10.49 -18.26 7.10
N ARG A 159 -10.97 -19.48 6.87
CA ARG A 159 -11.99 -20.15 7.71
C ARG A 159 -13.25 -19.27 7.94
N GLY A 160 -13.69 -18.54 6.92
CA GLY A 160 -14.87 -17.66 6.99
C GLY A 160 -14.64 -16.31 7.67
N LYS A 161 -13.40 -15.97 8.06
CA LYS A 161 -13.02 -14.64 8.57
C LYS A 161 -12.25 -13.87 7.50
N THR A 162 -12.67 -12.63 7.26
CA THR A 162 -11.90 -11.67 6.48
C THR A 162 -10.77 -11.15 7.37
N VAL A 163 -9.53 -11.45 7.02
CA VAL A 163 -8.36 -10.79 7.62
C VAL A 163 -7.88 -9.75 6.63
N MET A 164 -7.88 -8.48 7.04
CA MET A 164 -7.25 -7.40 6.29
C MET A 164 -5.85 -7.20 6.83
N TYR A 165 -4.85 -7.49 6.02
CA TYR A 165 -3.51 -7.01 6.28
C TYR A 165 -3.37 -5.66 5.58
N THR A 166 -2.82 -4.68 6.30
CA THR A 166 -2.46 -3.38 5.74
C THR A 166 -0.94 -3.32 5.62
N PRO A 167 -0.35 -3.61 4.45
CA PRO A 167 1.02 -3.22 4.19
C PRO A 167 1.02 -2.04 3.23
N TYR A 168 1.73 -0.98 3.62
CA TYR A 168 2.31 0.04 2.76
C TYR A 168 1.34 0.83 1.85
N TYR A 169 1.33 2.14 2.06
CA TYR A 169 0.72 3.09 1.13
C TYR A 169 1.82 3.53 0.18
N TYR A 170 1.67 3.39 -1.12
CA TYR A 170 2.53 4.09 -2.07
C TYR A 170 1.67 5.07 -2.81
N ILE A 171 2.19 6.27 -3.02
CA ILE A 171 1.37 7.32 -3.59
C ILE A 171 2.16 8.06 -4.62
N LYS A 172 1.51 8.27 -5.75
CA LYS A 172 2.09 8.95 -6.88
C LYS A 172 1.98 10.45 -6.64
N SER A 173 3.08 11.17 -6.82
CA SER A 173 2.96 12.61 -7.04
C SER A 173 2.05 12.84 -8.27
N PRO A 174 1.12 13.81 -8.25
CA PRO A 174 0.30 14.10 -9.42
C PRO A 174 1.14 14.52 -10.62
N THR A 175 2.20 15.28 -10.36
CA THR A 175 2.97 15.97 -11.40
C THR A 175 4.35 15.37 -11.64
N LYS A 176 4.87 14.59 -10.69
CA LYS A 176 6.06 13.78 -10.91
C LYS A 176 5.65 12.34 -11.17
N ASN A 177 6.23 11.68 -12.18
CA ASN A 177 6.04 10.25 -12.41
C ASN A 177 6.80 9.39 -11.36
N GLU A 178 6.70 9.79 -10.10
CA GLU A 178 7.44 9.29 -8.95
C GLU A 178 6.46 8.73 -7.93
N LEU A 179 6.86 7.62 -7.33
CA LEU A 179 6.12 6.96 -6.26
C LEU A 179 6.93 6.96 -4.99
N VAL A 180 6.27 7.34 -3.91
CA VAL A 180 6.86 7.37 -2.58
C VAL A 180 6.21 6.32 -1.73
N ALA A 181 7.05 5.48 -1.14
CA ALA A 181 6.64 4.55 -0.10
C ALA A 181 6.22 5.32 1.15
N LEU A 182 5.15 4.86 1.79
CA LEU A 182 4.73 5.33 3.10
C LEU A 182 4.57 4.16 4.04
N ASN A 183 5.14 4.33 5.22
CA ASN A 183 4.76 3.52 6.35
C ASN A 183 3.34 3.94 6.81
N PRO A 184 2.34 3.03 6.85
CA PRO A 184 1.02 3.31 7.43
C PRO A 184 1.07 3.94 8.82
N TRP A 185 2.06 3.55 9.63
CA TRP A 185 2.27 4.05 10.98
C TRP A 185 2.74 5.50 11.02
N SER A 186 3.39 6.01 9.96
CA SER A 186 3.77 7.43 9.88
C SER A 186 2.52 8.32 9.82
N LEU A 187 1.41 7.80 9.29
CA LEU A 187 0.14 8.53 9.17
C LEU A 187 -0.66 8.58 10.49
N ILE A 188 -0.21 7.94 11.58
CA ILE A 188 -0.82 8.09 12.91
C ILE A 188 -0.62 9.51 13.44
N SER A 189 0.57 10.09 13.20
CA SER A 189 0.92 11.42 13.70
C SER A 189 0.56 12.49 12.69
N TYR A 190 -0.20 13.50 13.14
CA TYR A 190 -0.65 14.57 12.27
C TYR A 190 0.50 15.36 11.61
N ASN A 191 1.59 15.63 12.32
CA ASN A 191 2.71 16.38 11.74
C ASN A 191 3.41 15.58 10.62
N ARG A 192 3.48 14.25 10.76
CA ARG A 192 4.05 13.37 9.73
C ARG A 192 3.14 13.31 8.50
N VAL A 193 1.82 13.31 8.72
CA VAL A 193 0.81 13.42 7.66
C VAL A 193 0.99 14.72 6.86
N ILE A 194 1.24 15.86 7.52
CA ILE A 194 1.41 17.13 6.82
C ILE A 194 2.69 17.17 5.98
N ASN A 195 3.83 16.75 6.54
CA ASN A 195 5.09 16.62 5.79
C ASN A 195 4.92 15.76 4.55
N TYR A 196 4.09 14.74 4.66
CA TYR A 196 3.78 13.87 3.56
C TYR A 196 3.02 14.56 2.42
N PHE A 197 1.98 15.35 2.73
CA PHE A 197 1.28 16.12 1.70
C PHE A 197 2.14 17.24 1.11
N LYS A 198 3.12 17.76 1.87
CA LYS A 198 4.10 18.73 1.34
C LYS A 198 4.95 18.12 0.24
N PHE A 199 5.31 16.83 0.36
CA PHE A 199 5.98 16.12 -0.72
C PHE A 199 5.09 16.02 -1.97
N LEU A 200 3.86 15.54 -1.79
CA LEU A 200 2.92 15.30 -2.89
C LEU A 200 2.59 16.55 -3.70
N GLY A 201 2.42 17.69 -3.02
CA GLY A 201 2.17 18.99 -3.63
C GLY A 201 3.38 19.90 -3.65
N SER A 202 4.60 19.34 -3.70
CA SER A 202 5.86 20.11 -3.69
C SER A 202 5.98 21.13 -4.83
N ASP A 203 5.16 21.00 -5.86
CA ASP A 203 5.06 21.86 -7.02
C ASP A 203 3.97 22.94 -6.91
N CYS A 204 3.13 22.89 -5.87
CA CYS A 204 2.01 23.81 -5.70
C CYS A 204 2.17 24.68 -4.46
N LYS A 205 2.75 25.88 -4.66
CA LYS A 205 3.05 26.83 -3.57
C LYS A 205 1.83 27.19 -2.69
N PRO A 206 0.65 27.52 -3.22
CA PRO A 206 -0.50 27.85 -2.36
C PRO A 206 -0.93 26.68 -1.44
N PHE A 207 -0.82 25.45 -1.95
CA PHE A 207 -1.08 24.25 -1.17
C PHE A 207 0.00 24.02 -0.11
N LEU A 208 1.28 24.22 -0.45
CA LEU A 208 2.37 24.16 0.54
C LEU A 208 2.17 25.18 1.66
N ASP A 209 1.80 26.41 1.34
CA ASP A 209 1.56 27.46 2.32
C ASP A 209 0.38 27.10 3.24
N TYR A 210 -0.70 26.51 2.69
CA TYR A 210 -1.80 25.95 3.47
C TYR A 210 -1.33 24.84 4.43
N LEU A 211 -0.48 23.93 3.96
CA LEU A 211 0.06 22.85 4.78
C LEU A 211 0.95 23.37 5.90
N VAL A 212 1.80 24.36 5.65
CA VAL A 212 2.64 25.01 6.67
C VAL A 212 1.76 25.63 7.76
N ARG A 213 0.70 26.37 7.40
CA ARG A 213 -0.23 26.93 8.40
C ARG A 213 -0.99 25.84 9.15
N SER A 214 -1.32 24.73 8.49
CA SER A 214 -1.99 23.59 9.11
C SER A 214 -1.15 22.89 10.19
N GLU A 215 0.18 23.08 10.23
CA GLU A 215 1.02 22.53 11.31
C GLU A 215 0.84 23.24 12.66
N ASP A 216 0.51 24.53 12.63
CA ASP A 216 0.22 25.28 13.84
C ASP A 216 -1.16 24.91 14.37
N ARG A 217 -1.21 24.33 15.58
CA ARG A 217 -2.48 23.92 16.22
C ARG A 217 -3.41 25.08 16.52
N ASN A 218 -2.91 26.32 16.51
CA ASN A 218 -3.68 27.52 16.74
C ASN A 218 -4.18 28.18 15.44
N SER A 219 -3.72 27.75 14.27
CA SER A 219 -4.18 28.29 12.99
C SER A 219 -5.63 27.94 12.73
N ASP A 220 -6.27 28.75 11.89
CA ASP A 220 -7.65 28.51 11.48
C ASP A 220 -7.74 27.29 10.55
N GLU A 221 -6.73 27.05 9.72
CA GLU A 221 -6.62 25.86 8.87
C GLU A 221 -6.61 24.57 9.70
N PHE A 222 -5.81 24.52 10.77
CA PHE A 222 -5.78 23.34 11.65
C PHE A 222 -7.12 23.14 12.35
N LYS A 223 -7.74 24.21 12.86
CA LYS A 223 -9.03 24.15 13.55
C LYS A 223 -10.14 23.68 12.60
N GLU A 224 -10.17 24.19 11.38
CA GLU A 224 -11.09 23.78 10.32
C GLU A 224 -10.93 22.28 10.04
N PHE A 225 -9.71 21.84 9.70
CA PHE A 225 -9.42 20.44 9.42
C PHE A 225 -9.84 19.53 10.58
N LYS A 226 -9.48 19.89 11.82
CA LYS A 226 -9.81 19.11 13.01
C LYS A 226 -11.33 19.02 13.23
N LYS A 227 -12.07 20.10 12.97
CA LYS A 227 -13.53 20.11 13.07
C LYS A 227 -14.16 19.17 12.04
N ILE A 228 -13.79 19.29 10.77
CA ILE A 228 -14.33 18.47 9.68
C ILE A 228 -14.01 16.99 9.92
N ARG A 229 -12.76 16.65 10.27
CA ARG A 229 -12.37 15.26 10.59
C ARG A 229 -13.18 14.69 11.75
N LYS A 230 -13.45 15.50 12.78
CA LYS A 230 -14.27 15.07 13.93
C LYS A 230 -15.72 14.82 13.53
N GLU A 231 -16.29 15.64 12.65
CA GLU A 231 -17.63 15.46 12.11
C GLU A 231 -17.73 14.22 11.23
N TYR A 232 -16.75 14.01 10.34
CA TYR A 232 -16.64 12.79 9.51
C TYR A 232 -16.61 11.52 10.36
N ARG A 233 -15.71 11.46 11.35
CA ARG A 233 -15.60 10.30 12.27
C ARG A 233 -16.90 10.01 13.01
N ARG A 234 -17.61 11.05 13.46
CA ARG A 234 -18.91 10.91 14.13
C ARG A 234 -20.00 10.39 13.19
N SER A 235 -20.01 10.84 11.95
CA SER A 235 -20.95 10.36 10.93
C SER A 235 -20.74 8.88 10.66
N PHE A 236 -19.48 8.49 10.40
CA PHE A 236 -19.15 7.10 10.12
C PHE A 236 -19.34 6.18 11.33
N ASP A 237 -19.02 6.62 12.55
CA ASP A 237 -19.31 5.84 13.77
C ASP A 237 -20.80 5.49 13.91
N LYS A 238 -21.70 6.38 13.47
CA LYS A 238 -23.15 6.12 13.46
C LYS A 238 -23.52 5.11 12.39
N GLU A 239 -22.93 5.21 11.20
CA GLU A 239 -23.12 4.28 10.08
C GLU A 239 -22.72 2.86 10.49
N ILE A 240 -21.51 2.69 11.04
CA ILE A 240 -21.02 1.41 11.58
C ILE A 240 -22.01 0.82 12.59
N LYS A 241 -22.42 1.63 13.57
CA LYS A 241 -23.36 1.20 14.62
C LYS A 241 -24.71 0.78 14.03
N LYS A 242 -25.19 1.44 12.98
CA LYS A 242 -26.43 1.08 12.28
C LYS A 242 -26.29 -0.25 11.55
N THR A 243 -25.24 -0.42 10.75
CA THR A 243 -24.93 -1.67 10.04
C THR A 243 -24.79 -2.86 11.00
N PHE A 244 -24.25 -2.63 12.21
CA PHE A 244 -24.14 -3.66 13.25
C PHE A 244 -25.46 -3.98 13.94
N LYS A 245 -26.33 -2.99 14.17
CA LYS A 245 -27.67 -3.23 14.72
C LYS A 245 -28.54 -4.04 13.76
N GLU A 246 -28.35 -3.88 12.46
CA GLU A 246 -29.11 -4.57 11.42
C GLU A 246 -28.58 -6.02 11.19
N ASN A 247 -27.28 -6.25 11.31
CA ASN A 247 -26.64 -7.55 11.08
C ASN A 247 -26.54 -8.47 12.31
N LYS A 248 -27.60 -8.59 13.12
CA LYS A 248 -27.68 -9.31 14.43
C LYS A 248 -27.14 -10.75 14.51
N LYS A 249 -26.68 -11.37 13.40
CA LYS A 249 -26.25 -12.78 13.32
C LYS A 249 -24.75 -13.03 13.26
N LYS A 250 -23.89 -12.02 13.09
CA LYS A 250 -22.43 -12.22 13.09
C LYS A 250 -21.78 -11.52 14.28
N LYS A 251 -21.03 -12.27 15.09
CA LYS A 251 -20.15 -11.72 16.13
C LYS A 251 -19.01 -11.01 15.40
N ILE A 252 -19.14 -9.69 15.25
CA ILE A 252 -18.17 -8.88 14.53
C ILE A 252 -17.00 -8.63 15.48
N ASP A 253 -15.80 -8.87 14.96
CA ASP A 253 -14.56 -8.74 15.70
C ASP A 253 -14.25 -7.26 15.98
N ASN A 254 -13.84 -6.92 17.20
CA ASN A 254 -13.40 -5.55 17.52
C ASN A 254 -12.22 -5.14 16.64
N GLU A 255 -11.40 -6.11 16.23
CA GLU A 255 -10.31 -5.90 15.29
C GLU A 255 -10.81 -5.42 13.93
N TYR A 256 -11.88 -6.03 13.40
CA TYR A 256 -12.52 -5.62 12.15
C TYR A 256 -13.05 -4.17 12.24
N ILE A 257 -13.71 -3.83 13.35
CA ILE A 257 -14.22 -2.48 13.59
C ILE A 257 -13.07 -1.46 13.59
N TYR A 258 -11.98 -1.79 14.25
CA TYR A 258 -10.80 -0.93 14.32
C TYR A 258 -10.17 -0.72 12.94
N GLN A 259 -9.99 -1.80 12.17
CA GLN A 259 -9.42 -1.76 10.83
C GLN A 259 -10.29 -0.90 9.90
N GLU A 260 -11.61 -1.13 9.88
CA GLU A 260 -12.55 -0.36 9.05
C GLU A 260 -12.49 1.15 9.36
N LYS A 261 -12.43 1.49 10.66
CA LYS A 261 -12.26 2.88 11.11
C LYS A 261 -10.96 3.51 10.67
N SER A 262 -9.86 2.76 10.75
CA SER A 262 -8.57 3.25 10.29
C SER A 262 -8.59 3.50 8.79
N THR A 263 -9.10 2.56 8.00
CA THR A 263 -9.17 2.68 6.54
C THR A 263 -9.97 3.90 6.11
N ARG A 264 -11.18 4.10 6.64
CA ARG A 264 -12.02 5.25 6.25
C ARG A 264 -11.47 6.60 6.72
N ASP A 265 -10.81 6.64 7.87
CA ASP A 265 -10.14 7.87 8.31
C ASP A 265 -8.96 8.23 7.39
N PHE A 266 -8.25 7.23 6.84
CA PHE A 266 -7.24 7.46 5.81
C PHE A 266 -7.85 7.92 4.48
N GLU A 267 -8.91 7.26 4.01
CA GLU A 267 -9.62 7.68 2.79
C GLU A 267 -10.07 9.15 2.89
N PHE A 268 -10.73 9.51 3.99
CA PHE A 268 -11.12 10.90 4.26
C PHE A 268 -9.93 11.87 4.20
N LEU A 269 -8.82 11.53 4.85
CA LEU A 269 -7.64 12.39 4.89
C LEU A 269 -7.09 12.66 3.48
N PHE A 270 -6.97 11.61 2.68
CA PHE A 270 -6.48 11.72 1.31
C PHE A 270 -7.41 12.50 0.41
N ASP A 271 -8.71 12.22 0.51
CA ASP A 271 -9.73 12.91 -0.28
C ASP A 271 -9.77 14.39 0.09
N TYR A 272 -9.79 14.73 1.39
CA TYR A 272 -9.80 16.12 1.86
C TYR A 272 -8.58 16.89 1.36
N MET A 273 -7.38 16.32 1.49
CA MET A 273 -6.15 16.98 1.07
C MET A 273 -6.07 17.12 -0.45
N TYR A 274 -6.57 16.14 -1.19
CA TYR A 274 -6.66 16.25 -2.64
C TYR A 274 -7.66 17.31 -3.09
N GLN A 275 -8.82 17.42 -2.42
CA GLN A 275 -9.76 18.51 -2.70
C GLN A 275 -9.14 19.88 -2.42
N LYS A 276 -8.41 20.04 -1.30
CA LYS A 276 -7.66 21.29 -1.05
C LYS A 276 -6.61 21.56 -2.13
N TYR A 277 -5.91 20.54 -2.60
CA TYR A 277 -4.96 20.66 -3.73
C TYR A 277 -5.67 21.17 -4.99
N LEU A 278 -6.85 20.63 -5.33
CA LEU A 278 -7.66 21.08 -6.46
C LEU A 278 -8.23 22.50 -6.26
N ASP A 279 -8.71 22.84 -5.06
CA ASP A 279 -9.25 24.17 -4.72
C ASP A 279 -8.22 25.29 -4.94
N PHE A 280 -6.94 24.98 -4.77
CA PHE A 280 -5.83 25.89 -5.05
C PHE A 280 -5.42 25.94 -6.53
N ASN A 281 -6.19 25.29 -7.43
CA ASN A 281 -5.90 25.16 -8.86
C ASN A 281 -4.52 24.55 -9.15
N CYS A 282 -4.06 23.63 -8.29
CA CYS A 282 -2.84 22.88 -8.56
C CYS A 282 -3.07 21.93 -9.76
N LYS A 283 -2.05 21.74 -10.60
CA LYS A 283 -2.17 20.95 -11.84
C LYS A 283 -2.38 19.45 -11.53
N SER A 284 -3.43 18.86 -12.11
CA SER A 284 -3.70 17.42 -12.10
C SER A 284 -3.12 16.71 -13.31
#